data_AF-A0A9E0T2W3-F1
#
_entry.id   AF-A0A9E0T2W3-F1
#
_cell.length_a   1.000
_cell.length_b   1.000
_cell.length_c   1.000
_cell.angle_alpha   90.00
_cell.angle_beta   90.00
_cell.angle_gamma   90.00
#
_symmetry.space_group_name_H-M   'P 1'
#
loop_
_entity.id
_entity.type
_entity.pdbx_description
1 polymer ?
#
loop_
_entity_poly.entity_id
_entity_poly.type
_entity_poly.pdbx_seq_one_letter_code
_entity_poly.pdbx_strand_id
1 'polypeptide(L)'
;MNKLGSLGIIVFVVLIGSFVFAMNSGVFKGWMFSSAWDGTSTLTCGGDQHMTISGRHIKMDSGPVFQVGGNCELTVEDSDIVAPSVVDAGGSAHVVLKGGNITAAQSAILSAGNAQVEIHGTKITGSIDKGGHGRITGLPDLDKQQAADDAQKVLDDKWGKSACEGLLECYRKANFLGQASAHVEGEVAPDGSIANVTITGSPGDPRDCLQATMQAKKLAAYDGKPGKLICEFAGTFGGGNVDVTIGGSLRR
;
A
#
# COMPACT_ATOMS: atom_id res chain seq x y z
N MET A 1 26.42 63.67 -22.59
CA MET A 1 26.67 62.86 -21.39
C MET A 1 25.61 61.78 -21.32
N ASN A 2 26.00 60.54 -21.60
CA ASN A 2 25.13 59.41 -21.89
C ASN A 2 24.74 58.68 -20.60
N LYS A 3 23.47 58.72 -20.20
CA LYS A 3 22.91 57.94 -19.07
C LYS A 3 21.61 57.21 -19.47
N LEU A 4 21.60 56.58 -20.65
CA LEU A 4 20.45 55.79 -21.12
C LEU A 4 20.77 54.31 -21.43
N GLY A 5 21.95 53.80 -21.05
CA GLY A 5 22.41 52.46 -21.42
C GLY A 5 22.27 51.36 -20.36
N SER A 6 21.81 51.68 -19.15
CA SER A 6 21.93 50.75 -18.00
C SER A 6 20.65 50.00 -17.62
N LEU A 7 19.47 50.40 -18.13
CA LEU A 7 18.19 49.81 -17.74
C LEU A 7 17.74 48.63 -18.62
N GLY A 8 18.23 48.53 -19.87
CA GLY A 8 17.85 47.46 -20.80
C GLY A 8 18.49 46.09 -20.52
N ILE A 9 19.68 46.07 -19.91
CA ILE A 9 20.44 44.84 -19.65
C ILE A 9 19.87 44.07 -18.44
N ILE A 10 19.32 44.77 -17.44
CA ILE A 10 18.76 44.15 -16.23
C ILE A 10 17.47 43.38 -16.55
N VAL A 11 16.64 43.86 -17.48
CA VAL A 11 15.39 43.19 -17.88
C VAL A 11 15.66 41.87 -18.63
N PHE A 12 16.73 41.79 -19.43
CA PHE A 12 17.06 40.60 -20.21
C PHE A 12 17.63 39.46 -19.35
N VAL A 13 18.40 39.78 -18.31
CA VAL A 13 18.97 38.77 -17.39
C VAL A 13 17.89 38.16 -16.47
N VAL A 14 16.91 38.95 -16.03
CA VAL A 14 15.79 38.43 -15.22
C VAL A 14 14.91 37.47 -16.05
N LEU A 15 14.63 37.79 -17.32
CA LEU A 15 13.84 36.90 -18.20
C LEU A 15 14.55 35.57 -18.50
N ILE A 16 15.88 35.57 -18.71
CA ILE A 16 16.63 34.32 -18.94
C ILE A 16 16.74 33.50 -17.65
N GLY A 17 16.96 34.14 -16.49
CA GLY A 17 17.01 33.46 -15.19
C GLY A 17 15.71 32.73 -14.85
N SER A 18 14.56 33.38 -15.09
CA SER A 18 13.24 32.75 -14.89
C SER A 18 12.99 31.60 -15.87
N PHE A 19 13.49 31.68 -17.11
CA PHE A 19 13.31 30.64 -18.12
C PHE A 19 14.11 29.37 -17.80
N VAL A 20 15.33 29.51 -17.29
CA VAL A 20 16.15 28.35 -16.85
C VAL A 20 15.53 27.66 -15.63
N PHE A 21 14.93 28.42 -14.70
CA PHE A 21 14.21 27.83 -13.57
C PHE A 21 12.95 27.09 -14.01
N ALA A 22 12.19 27.64 -14.97
CA ALA A 22 11.03 26.98 -15.56
C ALA A 22 11.41 25.68 -16.30
N MET A 23 12.54 25.68 -17.04
CA MET A 23 13.04 24.47 -17.72
C MET A 23 13.56 23.39 -16.78
N ASN A 24 13.98 23.75 -15.57
CA ASN A 24 14.43 22.78 -14.58
C ASN A 24 13.29 22.31 -13.65
N SER A 25 12.11 22.92 -13.74
CA SER A 25 10.93 22.43 -13.01
C SER A 25 10.42 21.12 -13.61
N GLY A 26 10.00 20.17 -12.76
CA GLY A 26 9.48 18.87 -13.19
C GLY A 26 8.27 18.96 -14.12
N VAL A 27 7.54 20.08 -14.07
CA VAL A 27 6.35 20.37 -14.87
C VAL A 27 6.68 20.51 -16.37
N PHE A 28 7.70 21.29 -16.74
CA PHE A 28 8.00 21.54 -18.15
C PHE A 28 8.54 20.28 -18.86
N LYS A 29 9.36 19.50 -18.14
CA LYS A 29 9.84 18.20 -18.63
C LYS A 29 8.65 17.24 -18.84
N GLY A 30 7.78 17.10 -17.85
CA GLY A 30 6.60 16.24 -17.94
C GLY A 30 5.69 16.58 -19.12
N TRP A 31 5.40 17.87 -19.33
CA TRP A 31 4.58 18.32 -20.45
C TRP A 31 5.21 17.99 -21.81
N MET A 32 6.48 18.34 -22.05
CA MET A 32 7.11 18.04 -23.34
C MET A 32 7.15 16.54 -23.62
N PHE A 33 7.52 15.71 -22.64
CA PHE A 33 7.52 14.25 -22.81
C PHE A 33 6.12 13.70 -23.09
N SER A 34 5.10 14.15 -22.36
CA SER A 34 3.71 13.72 -22.58
C SER A 34 3.18 14.08 -23.98
N SER A 35 3.59 15.22 -24.53
CA SER A 35 3.18 15.68 -25.85
C SER A 35 3.85 14.92 -27.00
N ALA A 36 5.11 14.53 -26.79
CA ALA A 36 5.92 13.80 -27.77
C ALA A 36 5.69 12.28 -27.73
N TRP A 37 5.06 11.78 -26.68
CA TRP A 37 4.74 10.36 -26.55
C TRP A 37 3.66 9.93 -27.54
N ASP A 38 3.90 8.80 -28.20
CA ASP A 38 3.12 8.30 -29.33
C ASP A 38 2.06 7.25 -28.95
N GLY A 39 2.05 6.81 -27.68
CA GLY A 39 1.14 5.77 -27.19
C GLY A 39 1.51 4.35 -27.60
N THR A 40 2.72 4.12 -28.14
CA THR A 40 3.16 2.78 -28.59
C THR A 40 4.13 2.10 -27.62
N SER A 41 4.68 2.85 -26.68
CA SER A 41 5.66 2.40 -25.67
C SER A 41 5.22 2.78 -24.26
N THR A 42 5.77 2.13 -23.24
CA THR A 42 5.49 2.49 -21.83
C THR A 42 5.88 3.93 -21.55
N LEU A 43 4.95 4.71 -21.01
CA LEU A 43 5.20 6.05 -20.50
C LEU A 43 5.69 5.96 -19.05
N THR A 44 6.96 6.29 -18.83
CA THR A 44 7.54 6.34 -17.48
C THR A 44 7.42 7.74 -16.90
N CYS A 45 6.87 7.84 -15.70
CA CYS A 45 6.86 9.04 -14.89
C CYS A 45 7.53 8.78 -13.54
N GLY A 46 8.50 9.61 -13.17
CA GLY A 46 9.32 9.40 -11.98
C GLY A 46 9.85 10.68 -11.35
N GLY A 47 10.42 10.57 -10.14
CA GLY A 47 10.88 11.74 -9.39
C GLY A 47 9.71 12.64 -8.99
N ASP A 48 9.83 13.95 -9.19
CA ASP A 48 8.79 14.95 -8.91
C ASP A 48 8.19 15.52 -10.21
N GLN A 49 7.90 14.63 -11.18
CA GLN A 49 7.31 15.00 -12.47
C GLN A 49 5.80 15.16 -12.36
N HIS A 50 5.25 16.07 -13.17
CA HIS A 50 3.80 16.25 -13.32
C HIS A 50 3.43 16.06 -14.80
N MET A 51 2.52 15.14 -15.09
CA MET A 51 2.13 14.77 -16.45
C MET A 51 0.61 14.71 -16.61
N THR A 52 0.12 15.15 -17.77
CA THR A 52 -1.29 15.04 -18.14
C THR A 52 -1.42 14.43 -19.54
N ILE A 53 -2.23 13.39 -19.66
CA ILE A 53 -2.55 12.70 -20.92
C ILE A 53 -4.06 12.80 -21.12
N SER A 54 -4.49 13.42 -22.22
CA SER A 54 -5.92 13.64 -22.48
C SER A 54 -6.32 13.18 -23.87
N GLY A 55 -7.50 12.56 -24.00
CA GLY A 55 -8.13 12.29 -25.30
C GLY A 55 -7.37 11.31 -26.19
N ARG A 56 -6.70 10.30 -25.62
CA ARG A 56 -5.89 9.34 -26.38
C ARG A 56 -6.60 8.00 -26.56
N HIS A 57 -6.43 7.40 -27.73
CA HIS A 57 -6.75 5.99 -27.97
C HIS A 57 -5.44 5.20 -27.99
N ILE A 58 -5.18 4.44 -26.93
CA ILE A 58 -3.93 3.70 -26.74
C ILE A 58 -4.22 2.22 -26.86
N LYS A 59 -3.42 1.54 -27.69
CA LYS A 59 -3.43 0.08 -27.79
C LYS A 59 -2.00 -0.42 -27.74
N MET A 60 -1.69 -1.24 -26.73
CA MET A 60 -0.39 -1.86 -26.55
C MET A 60 -0.56 -3.37 -26.40
N ASP A 61 0.37 -4.14 -26.96
CA ASP A 61 0.34 -5.60 -26.89
C ASP A 61 1.25 -6.17 -25.78
N SER A 62 2.05 -5.33 -25.11
CA SER A 62 2.97 -5.72 -24.04
C SER A 62 3.25 -4.60 -23.04
N GLY A 63 3.52 -4.98 -21.79
CA GLY A 63 3.96 -4.07 -20.73
C GLY A 63 2.83 -3.22 -20.11
N PRO A 64 3.15 -2.45 -19.04
CA PRO A 64 2.26 -1.41 -18.54
C PRO A 64 2.25 -0.23 -19.51
N VAL A 65 1.10 0.41 -19.69
CA VAL A 65 1.00 1.68 -20.44
C VAL A 65 1.68 2.81 -19.67
N PHE A 66 1.43 2.90 -18.37
CA PHE A 66 1.99 3.90 -17.47
C PHE A 66 2.78 3.21 -16.37
N GLN A 67 4.07 3.56 -16.27
CA GLN A 67 4.91 3.17 -15.13
C GLN A 67 5.21 4.41 -14.31
N VAL A 68 4.62 4.50 -13.12
CA VAL A 68 4.59 5.71 -12.30
C VAL A 68 5.30 5.44 -10.96
N GLY A 69 6.30 6.24 -10.62
CA GLY A 69 7.07 6.06 -9.40
C GLY A 69 7.61 7.35 -8.80
N GLY A 70 8.36 7.25 -7.70
CA GLY A 70 8.84 8.43 -6.96
C GLY A 70 7.69 9.20 -6.33
N ASN A 71 7.65 10.52 -6.51
CA ASN A 71 6.52 11.39 -6.15
C ASN A 71 5.83 11.92 -7.42
N CYS A 72 5.87 11.18 -8.53
CA CYS A 72 5.26 11.65 -9.78
C CYS A 72 3.74 11.83 -9.61
N GLU A 73 3.21 12.89 -10.22
CA GLU A 73 1.78 13.12 -10.41
C GLU A 73 1.41 12.88 -11.88
N LEU A 74 0.57 11.88 -12.16
CA LEU A 74 0.05 11.58 -13.49
C LEU A 74 -1.46 11.74 -13.52
N THR A 75 -1.98 12.58 -14.42
CA THR A 75 -3.41 12.65 -14.72
C THR A 75 -3.70 12.09 -16.11
N VAL A 76 -4.65 11.17 -16.21
CA VAL A 76 -5.14 10.61 -17.48
C VAL A 76 -6.62 10.97 -17.61
N GLU A 77 -6.98 11.70 -18.67
CA GLU A 77 -8.32 12.23 -18.89
C GLU A 77 -8.90 11.73 -20.22
N ASP A 78 -10.17 11.31 -20.21
CA ASP A 78 -10.98 11.00 -21.40
C ASP A 78 -10.26 10.13 -22.43
N SER A 79 -9.54 9.09 -21.96
CA SER A 79 -8.73 8.23 -22.81
C SER A 79 -9.26 6.80 -22.84
N ASP A 80 -9.17 6.16 -24.01
CA ASP A 80 -9.52 4.75 -24.21
C ASP A 80 -8.25 3.93 -24.35
N ILE A 81 -8.03 3.00 -23.43
CA ILE A 81 -6.77 2.27 -23.28
C ILE A 81 -7.02 0.78 -23.27
N VAL A 82 -6.33 0.05 -24.15
CA VAL A 82 -6.35 -1.41 -24.23
C VAL A 82 -4.92 -1.94 -24.17
N ALA A 83 -4.57 -2.69 -23.12
CA ALA A 83 -3.23 -3.26 -22.95
C ALA A 83 -3.25 -4.53 -22.07
N PRO A 84 -2.14 -5.28 -21.95
CA PRO A 84 -2.03 -6.31 -20.91
C PRO A 84 -2.11 -5.70 -19.51
N SER A 85 -1.32 -4.64 -19.26
CA SER A 85 -1.35 -3.87 -18.02
C SER A 85 -1.45 -2.38 -18.31
N VAL A 86 -2.14 -1.61 -17.48
CA VAL A 86 -2.37 -0.17 -17.76
C VAL A 86 -1.62 0.74 -16.79
N VAL A 87 -1.93 0.74 -15.51
CA VAL A 87 -1.21 1.54 -14.50
C VAL A 87 -0.39 0.62 -13.60
N ASP A 88 0.93 0.84 -13.56
CA ASP A 88 1.82 0.29 -12.53
C ASP A 88 2.40 1.46 -11.72
N ALA A 89 1.83 1.68 -10.53
CA ALA A 89 2.15 2.79 -9.66
C ALA A 89 2.86 2.31 -8.38
N GLY A 90 4.02 2.88 -8.10
CA GLY A 90 4.83 2.60 -6.91
C GLY A 90 5.38 3.85 -6.24
N GLY A 91 6.21 3.67 -5.20
CA GLY A 91 6.78 4.79 -4.44
C GLY A 91 5.70 5.57 -3.69
N SER A 92 5.67 6.89 -3.86
CA SER A 92 4.65 7.81 -3.35
C SER A 92 3.92 8.52 -4.51
N ALA A 93 3.83 7.87 -5.67
CA ALA A 93 3.21 8.45 -6.85
C ALA A 93 1.71 8.73 -6.64
N HIS A 94 1.19 9.73 -7.34
CA HIS A 94 -0.23 10.07 -7.38
C HIS A 94 -0.76 9.99 -8.81
N VAL A 95 -1.77 9.15 -9.04
CA VAL A 95 -2.37 8.94 -10.36
C VAL A 95 -3.84 9.29 -10.30
N VAL A 96 -4.31 10.11 -11.23
CA VAL A 96 -5.72 10.51 -11.33
C VAL A 96 -6.26 10.08 -12.68
N LEU A 97 -7.27 9.20 -12.69
CA LEU A 97 -7.93 8.69 -13.89
C LEU A 97 -9.33 9.33 -13.99
N LYS A 98 -9.56 10.19 -14.98
CA LYS A 98 -10.84 10.90 -15.16
C LYS A 98 -11.50 10.52 -16.49
N GLY A 99 -12.69 9.93 -16.45
CA GLY A 99 -13.42 9.53 -17.65
C GLY A 99 -12.70 8.48 -18.51
N GLY A 100 -13.24 8.19 -19.69
CA GLY A 100 -12.68 7.19 -20.61
C GLY A 100 -12.88 5.73 -20.20
N ASN A 101 -12.20 4.83 -20.91
CA ASN A 101 -12.32 3.38 -20.75
C ASN A 101 -10.94 2.71 -20.67
N ILE A 102 -10.71 1.91 -19.63
CA ILE A 102 -9.50 1.12 -19.42
C ILE A 102 -9.88 -0.36 -19.53
N THR A 103 -9.22 -1.08 -20.45
CA THR A 103 -9.34 -2.54 -20.59
C THR A 103 -7.97 -3.18 -20.48
N ALA A 104 -7.79 -4.02 -19.46
CA ALA A 104 -6.55 -4.73 -19.20
C ALA A 104 -6.76 -6.25 -19.18
N ALA A 105 -5.89 -6.99 -19.87
CA ALA A 105 -5.95 -8.45 -19.89
C ALA A 105 -5.32 -9.10 -18.64
N GLN A 106 -4.33 -8.43 -18.02
CA GLN A 106 -3.61 -8.89 -16.84
C GLN A 106 -3.97 -8.04 -15.62
N SER A 107 -3.56 -6.77 -15.59
CA SER A 107 -3.83 -5.86 -14.46
C SER A 107 -4.14 -4.44 -14.93
N ALA A 108 -5.34 -3.94 -14.63
CA ALA A 108 -5.70 -2.58 -15.01
C ALA A 108 -4.96 -1.56 -14.14
N ILE A 109 -4.89 -1.81 -12.84
CA ILE A 109 -4.23 -0.93 -11.89
C ILE A 109 -3.49 -1.80 -10.88
N LEU A 110 -2.18 -1.61 -10.79
CA LEU A 110 -1.34 -2.07 -9.70
C LEU A 110 -0.89 -0.85 -8.90
N SER A 111 -1.30 -0.78 -7.63
CA SER A 111 -0.86 0.27 -6.69
C SER A 111 -0.04 -0.33 -5.56
N ALA A 112 1.25 0.00 -5.51
CA ALA A 112 2.23 -0.52 -4.56
C ALA A 112 2.93 0.60 -3.78
N GLY A 113 3.69 0.24 -2.73
CA GLY A 113 4.40 1.22 -1.90
C GLY A 113 3.42 2.09 -1.11
N ASN A 114 3.48 3.41 -1.30
CA ASN A 114 2.54 4.41 -0.79
C ASN A 114 1.79 5.13 -1.92
N ALA A 115 1.75 4.54 -3.13
CA ALA A 115 1.11 5.16 -4.27
C ALA A 115 -0.39 5.38 -4.04
N GLN A 116 -0.93 6.45 -4.63
CA GLN A 116 -2.35 6.80 -4.56
C GLN A 116 -2.92 6.87 -5.97
N VAL A 117 -4.01 6.15 -6.21
CA VAL A 117 -4.73 6.17 -7.48
C VAL A 117 -6.16 6.63 -7.21
N GLU A 118 -6.60 7.67 -7.92
CA GLU A 118 -7.96 8.19 -7.85
C GLU A 118 -8.70 7.95 -9.16
N ILE A 119 -9.94 7.47 -9.07
CA ILE A 119 -10.76 7.11 -10.21
C ILE A 119 -12.02 7.98 -10.22
N HIS A 120 -12.15 8.82 -11.22
CA HIS A 120 -13.27 9.77 -11.38
C HIS A 120 -14.03 9.48 -12.66
N GLY A 121 -15.01 8.57 -12.60
CA GLY A 121 -15.87 8.26 -13.76
C GLY A 121 -15.20 7.44 -14.88
N THR A 122 -13.96 6.98 -14.68
CA THR A 122 -13.26 6.06 -15.61
C THR A 122 -13.86 4.66 -15.50
N LYS A 123 -14.24 4.06 -16.64
CA LYS A 123 -14.69 2.66 -16.66
C LYS A 123 -13.49 1.73 -16.72
N ILE A 124 -13.36 0.82 -15.76
CA ILE A 124 -12.23 -0.12 -15.69
C ILE A 124 -12.73 -1.55 -15.90
N THR A 125 -12.07 -2.27 -16.81
CA THR A 125 -12.23 -3.71 -17.05
C THR A 125 -10.87 -4.38 -16.92
N GLY A 126 -10.69 -5.23 -15.92
CA GLY A 126 -9.42 -5.88 -15.58
C GLY A 126 -9.25 -6.00 -14.07
N SER A 127 -8.19 -6.67 -13.61
CA SER A 127 -7.92 -6.74 -12.16
C SER A 127 -7.44 -5.39 -11.63
N ILE A 128 -7.70 -5.17 -10.35
CA ILE A 128 -7.19 -4.04 -9.59
C ILE A 128 -6.46 -4.63 -8.40
N ASP A 129 -5.15 -4.45 -8.38
CA ASP A 129 -4.23 -5.09 -7.45
C ASP A 129 -3.58 -4.04 -6.54
N LYS A 130 -3.46 -4.39 -5.25
CA LYS A 130 -2.86 -3.53 -4.22
C LYS A 130 -1.70 -4.25 -3.56
N GLY A 131 -0.57 -3.56 -3.40
CA GLY A 131 0.58 -3.98 -2.60
C GLY A 131 1.00 -2.92 -1.58
N GLY A 132 1.63 -3.33 -0.48
CA GLY A 132 2.12 -2.41 0.54
C GLY A 132 1.01 -1.53 1.15
N HIS A 133 1.24 -0.22 1.16
CA HIS A 133 0.30 0.82 1.61
C HIS A 133 -0.37 1.57 0.43
N GLY A 134 -0.32 1.01 -0.78
CA GLY A 134 -0.97 1.59 -1.96
C GLY A 134 -2.46 1.82 -1.72
N ARG A 135 -3.00 2.91 -2.26
CA ARG A 135 -4.40 3.30 -2.15
C ARG A 135 -5.01 3.46 -3.52
N ILE A 136 -6.24 2.98 -3.65
CA ILE A 136 -7.07 3.20 -4.82
C ILE A 136 -8.41 3.73 -4.32
N THR A 137 -8.89 4.82 -4.89
CA THR A 137 -10.14 5.48 -4.47
C THR A 137 -11.05 5.77 -5.66
N GLY A 138 -12.34 5.95 -5.40
CA GLY A 138 -13.33 6.26 -6.44
C GLY A 138 -14.04 5.03 -7.00
N LEU A 139 -13.88 3.88 -6.35
CA LEU A 139 -14.61 2.65 -6.62
C LEU A 139 -15.33 2.21 -5.33
N PRO A 140 -16.67 2.38 -5.22
CA PRO A 140 -17.37 2.26 -3.94
C PRO A 140 -17.15 0.95 -3.17
N ASP A 141 -17.05 -0.18 -3.88
CA ASP A 141 -16.86 -1.49 -3.24
C ASP A 141 -15.42 -1.67 -2.75
N LEU A 142 -14.44 -1.20 -3.52
CA LEU A 142 -13.03 -1.21 -3.13
C LEU A 142 -12.76 -0.23 -1.98
N ASP A 143 -13.41 0.95 -2.00
CA ASP A 143 -13.34 1.95 -0.93
C ASP A 143 -13.84 1.37 0.40
N LYS A 144 -14.97 0.65 0.38
CA LYS A 144 -15.49 -0.05 1.57
C LYS A 144 -14.53 -1.13 2.06
N GLN A 145 -13.97 -1.92 1.14
CA GLN A 145 -13.00 -2.96 1.50
C GLN A 145 -11.75 -2.34 2.15
N GLN A 146 -11.18 -1.30 1.54
CA GLN A 146 -10.01 -0.61 2.08
C GLN A 146 -10.29 0.04 3.44
N ALA A 147 -11.46 0.63 3.62
CA ALA A 147 -11.85 1.19 4.92
C ALA A 147 -11.98 0.09 6.00
N ALA A 148 -12.48 -1.09 5.62
CA ALA A 148 -12.53 -2.25 6.52
C ALA A 148 -11.14 -2.78 6.86
N ASP A 149 -10.25 -2.92 5.86
CA ASP A 149 -8.84 -3.29 6.06
C ASP A 149 -8.14 -2.31 7.01
N ASP A 150 -8.38 -1.01 6.85
CA ASP A 150 -7.80 0.03 7.69
C ASP A 150 -8.30 -0.03 9.13
N ALA A 151 -9.62 -0.17 9.28
CA ALA A 151 -10.22 -0.36 10.59
C ALA A 151 -9.62 -1.60 11.27
N GLN A 152 -9.47 -2.70 10.54
CA GLN A 152 -8.86 -3.93 11.02
C GLN A 152 -7.40 -3.72 11.43
N LYS A 153 -6.60 -3.03 10.62
CA LYS A 153 -5.20 -2.70 10.94
C LYS A 153 -5.08 -1.89 12.24
N VAL A 154 -5.99 -0.95 12.48
CA VAL A 154 -6.03 -0.19 13.74
C VAL A 154 -6.27 -1.10 14.94
N LEU A 155 -7.15 -2.11 14.81
CA LEU A 155 -7.37 -3.11 15.86
C LEU A 155 -6.11 -3.95 16.11
N ASP A 156 -5.45 -4.40 15.03
CA ASP A 156 -4.26 -5.24 15.08
C ASP A 156 -3.07 -4.51 15.71
N ASP A 157 -2.85 -3.25 15.32
CA ASP A 157 -1.78 -2.40 15.86
C ASP A 157 -2.01 -2.12 17.37
N LYS A 158 -3.26 -1.93 17.77
CA LYS A 158 -3.61 -1.56 19.15
C LYS A 158 -3.58 -2.77 20.10
N TRP A 159 -4.08 -3.93 19.66
CA TRP A 159 -4.29 -5.08 20.54
C TRP A 159 -3.72 -6.39 20.02
N GLY A 160 -3.56 -6.57 18.70
CA GLY A 160 -3.13 -7.83 18.11
C GLY A 160 -1.74 -8.26 18.58
N LYS A 161 -0.72 -7.40 18.34
CA LYS A 161 0.68 -7.77 18.62
C LYS A 161 0.97 -8.01 20.10
N SER A 162 0.50 -7.11 20.97
CA SER A 162 0.79 -7.15 22.41
C SER A 162 0.05 -8.28 23.14
N ALA A 163 -1.12 -8.69 22.64
CA ALA A 163 -1.88 -9.76 23.27
C ALA A 163 -1.22 -11.14 23.11
N CYS A 164 -0.48 -11.36 22.03
CA CYS A 164 0.25 -12.60 21.78
C CYS A 164 1.62 -12.68 22.49
N GLU A 165 2.05 -11.59 23.16
CA GLU A 165 3.31 -11.59 23.93
C GLU A 165 3.26 -12.60 25.08
N GLY A 166 4.36 -13.33 25.27
CA GLY A 166 4.49 -14.34 26.33
C GLY A 166 4.11 -15.77 25.93
N LEU A 167 3.46 -15.97 24.77
CA LEU A 167 3.15 -17.33 24.29
C LEU A 167 4.41 -18.16 24.00
N LEU A 168 5.51 -17.54 23.54
CA LEU A 168 6.79 -18.24 23.33
C LEU A 168 7.45 -18.72 24.63
N GLU A 169 7.12 -18.11 25.78
CA GLU A 169 7.65 -18.56 27.07
C GLU A 169 7.14 -19.96 27.43
N CYS A 170 5.99 -20.37 26.88
CA CYS A 170 5.50 -21.74 27.05
C CYS A 170 6.41 -22.78 26.39
N TYR A 171 6.92 -22.49 25.19
CA TYR A 171 7.87 -23.36 24.50
C TYR A 171 9.22 -23.41 25.21
N ARG A 172 9.68 -22.25 25.71
CA ARG A 172 10.92 -22.17 26.50
C ARG A 172 10.83 -22.99 27.79
N LYS A 173 9.74 -22.84 28.54
CA LYS A 173 9.51 -23.60 29.79
C LYS A 173 9.38 -25.10 29.55
N ALA A 174 8.85 -25.50 28.40
CA ALA A 174 8.76 -26.90 27.98
C ALA A 174 10.09 -27.48 27.47
N ASN A 175 11.18 -26.69 27.41
CA ASN A 175 12.45 -27.08 26.77
C ASN A 175 12.25 -27.61 25.33
N PHE A 176 11.29 -27.05 24.60
CA PHE A 176 10.99 -27.50 23.24
C PHE A 176 12.15 -27.18 22.29
N LEU A 177 12.55 -28.16 21.48
CA LEU A 177 13.58 -28.03 20.46
C LEU A 177 13.02 -28.50 19.12
N GLY A 178 13.25 -27.72 18.06
CA GLY A 178 12.81 -28.03 16.70
C GLY A 178 11.84 -27.01 16.12
N GLN A 179 11.17 -27.41 15.05
CA GLN A 179 10.18 -26.56 14.36
C GLN A 179 8.88 -26.52 15.16
N ALA A 180 8.37 -25.31 15.36
CA ALA A 180 7.08 -25.09 16.00
C ALA A 180 6.20 -24.26 15.08
N SER A 181 4.93 -24.64 15.02
CA SER A 181 3.86 -23.79 14.52
C SER A 181 2.61 -24.00 15.35
N ALA A 182 1.95 -22.91 15.72
CA ALA A 182 0.59 -22.99 16.24
C ALA A 182 -0.24 -21.78 15.82
N HIS A 183 -1.53 -22.03 15.75
CA HIS A 183 -2.58 -21.05 15.56
C HIS A 183 -3.45 -21.09 16.82
N VAL A 184 -3.45 -20.00 17.58
CA VAL A 184 -4.19 -19.84 18.84
C VAL A 184 -5.28 -18.81 18.61
N GLU A 185 -6.54 -19.24 18.72
CA GLU A 185 -7.72 -18.37 18.59
C GLU A 185 -8.41 -18.28 19.96
N GLY A 186 -8.84 -17.09 20.37
CA GLY A 186 -9.64 -16.89 21.58
C GLY A 186 -10.74 -15.85 21.36
N GLU A 187 -11.91 -16.09 21.93
CA GLU A 187 -13.02 -15.14 21.90
C GLU A 187 -12.78 -14.03 22.91
N VAL A 188 -12.88 -12.77 22.47
CA VAL A 188 -12.70 -11.60 23.31
C VAL A 188 -14.08 -11.10 23.75
N ALA A 189 -14.31 -11.12 25.06
CA ALA A 189 -15.53 -10.62 25.69
C ALA A 189 -15.55 -9.08 25.72
N PRO A 190 -16.73 -8.45 25.97
CA PRO A 190 -16.84 -6.99 26.08
C PRO A 190 -15.91 -6.35 27.11
N ASP A 191 -15.55 -7.04 28.20
CA ASP A 191 -14.63 -6.49 29.19
C ASP A 191 -13.15 -6.62 28.78
N GLY A 192 -12.86 -7.20 27.61
CA GLY A 192 -11.53 -7.46 27.08
C GLY A 192 -10.90 -8.77 27.57
N SER A 193 -11.60 -9.58 28.37
CA SER A 193 -11.13 -10.93 28.74
C SER A 193 -11.21 -11.90 27.56
N ILE A 194 -10.35 -12.92 27.57
CA ILE A 194 -10.30 -13.92 26.50
C ILE A 194 -10.80 -15.27 27.01
N ALA A 195 -11.75 -15.86 26.29
CA ALA A 195 -12.36 -17.15 26.58
C ALA A 195 -12.32 -18.08 25.35
N ASN A 196 -12.79 -19.32 25.52
CA ASN A 196 -13.00 -20.28 24.43
C ASN A 196 -11.77 -20.48 23.51
N VAL A 197 -10.60 -20.58 24.14
CA VAL A 197 -9.32 -20.67 23.41
C VAL A 197 -9.19 -22.00 22.67
N THR A 198 -8.99 -21.92 21.35
CA THR A 198 -8.73 -23.05 20.46
C THR A 198 -7.29 -22.99 19.97
N ILE A 199 -6.61 -24.14 19.98
CA ILE A 199 -5.21 -24.25 19.52
C ILE A 199 -5.14 -25.34 18.45
N THR A 200 -4.64 -24.98 17.27
CA THR A 200 -4.34 -25.90 16.16
C THR A 200 -2.86 -25.81 15.77
N GLY A 201 -2.34 -26.82 15.08
CA GLY A 201 -0.92 -26.95 14.71
C GLY A 201 -0.25 -28.14 15.37
N SER A 202 1.07 -28.07 15.59
CA SER A 202 1.83 -29.11 16.32
C SER A 202 2.16 -28.65 17.74
N PRO A 203 1.16 -28.44 18.63
CA PRO A 203 1.44 -28.17 20.03
C PRO A 203 1.75 -29.52 20.68
N GLY A 204 3.04 -29.82 20.89
CA GLY A 204 3.43 -30.85 21.87
C GLY A 204 3.08 -30.41 23.30
N ASP A 205 4.04 -30.55 24.21
CA ASP A 205 3.92 -30.18 25.63
C ASP A 205 3.46 -28.75 25.98
N PRO A 206 3.58 -27.68 25.17
CA PRO A 206 3.20 -26.34 25.62
C PRO A 206 1.69 -26.02 25.52
N ARG A 207 0.82 -26.95 25.06
CA ARG A 207 -0.60 -26.67 24.79
C ARG A 207 -1.34 -26.05 25.99
N ASP A 208 -1.21 -26.67 27.17
CA ASP A 208 -1.90 -26.21 28.38
C ASP A 208 -1.38 -24.85 28.84
N CYS A 209 -0.06 -24.63 28.73
CA CYS A 209 0.55 -23.35 29.02
C CYS A 209 0.05 -22.25 28.06
N LEU A 210 -0.04 -22.54 26.75
CA LEU A 210 -0.54 -21.60 25.75
C LEU A 210 -1.99 -21.21 26.05
N GLN A 211 -2.84 -22.21 26.32
CA GLN A 211 -4.24 -21.99 26.66
C GLN A 211 -4.38 -21.14 27.93
N ALA A 212 -3.67 -21.50 29.01
CA ALA A 212 -3.73 -20.76 30.27
C ALA A 212 -3.18 -19.33 30.13
N THR A 213 -2.09 -19.15 29.38
CA THR A 213 -1.50 -17.83 29.11
C THR A 213 -2.47 -16.95 28.35
N MET A 214 -3.14 -17.49 27.32
CA MET A 214 -4.12 -16.78 26.53
C MET A 214 -5.37 -16.41 27.35
N GLN A 215 -5.89 -17.34 28.15
CA GLN A 215 -7.05 -17.10 29.02
C GLN A 215 -6.76 -16.10 30.16
N ALA A 216 -5.51 -16.01 30.62
CA ALA A 216 -5.12 -15.05 31.64
C ALA A 216 -4.98 -13.60 31.11
N LYS A 217 -4.98 -13.41 29.79
CA LYS A 217 -4.82 -12.10 29.17
C LYS A 217 -6.13 -11.30 29.21
N LYS A 218 -5.97 -9.99 29.41
CA LYS A 218 -7.03 -9.01 29.33
C LYS A 218 -6.56 -7.83 28.50
N LEU A 219 -7.29 -7.49 27.44
CA LEU A 219 -6.95 -6.39 26.56
C LEU A 219 -7.18 -5.06 27.28
N ALA A 220 -6.10 -4.31 27.53
CA ALA A 220 -6.19 -3.00 28.15
C ALA A 220 -6.92 -2.01 27.23
N ALA A 221 -7.77 -1.16 27.82
CA ALA A 221 -8.55 -0.14 27.12
C ALA A 221 -9.36 -0.69 25.92
N TYR A 222 -9.87 -1.92 26.05
CA TYR A 222 -10.75 -2.54 25.06
C TYR A 222 -12.05 -1.75 24.91
N ASP A 223 -12.56 -1.65 23.68
CA ASP A 223 -13.69 -0.78 23.35
C ASP A 223 -15.08 -1.41 23.56
N GLY A 224 -15.13 -2.59 24.18
CA GLY A 224 -16.40 -3.24 24.52
C GLY A 224 -16.98 -4.15 23.45
N LYS A 225 -16.47 -4.14 22.22
CA LYS A 225 -17.07 -4.90 21.12
C LYS A 225 -16.52 -6.32 21.09
N PRO A 226 -17.34 -7.39 21.16
CA PRO A 226 -16.86 -8.76 21.02
C PRO A 226 -16.01 -8.97 19.77
N GLY A 227 -15.06 -9.89 19.83
CA GLY A 227 -14.20 -10.21 18.70
C GLY A 227 -13.45 -11.52 18.90
N LYS A 228 -12.51 -11.79 17.99
CA LYS A 228 -11.63 -12.96 18.04
C LYS A 228 -10.19 -12.52 17.98
N LEU A 229 -9.41 -12.87 18.99
CA LEU A 229 -7.97 -12.68 18.98
C LEU A 229 -7.30 -13.92 18.41
N ILE A 230 -6.47 -13.72 17.40
CA ILE A 230 -5.74 -14.77 16.69
C ILE A 230 -4.26 -14.51 16.86
N CYS A 231 -3.53 -15.48 17.39
CA CYS A 231 -2.08 -15.49 17.49
C CYS A 231 -1.52 -16.61 16.63
N GLU A 232 -0.65 -16.27 15.70
CA GLU A 232 0.05 -17.23 14.84
C GLU A 232 1.53 -17.14 15.11
N PHE A 233 2.19 -18.27 15.24
CA PHE A 233 3.64 -18.29 15.27
C PHE A 233 4.18 -19.49 14.51
N ALA A 234 5.32 -19.26 13.86
CA ALA A 234 6.04 -20.28 13.11
C ALA A 234 7.54 -20.00 13.21
N GLY A 235 8.34 -21.05 13.39
CA GLY A 235 9.78 -20.91 13.46
C GLY A 235 10.50 -22.12 14.05
N THR A 236 11.77 -21.92 14.40
CA THR A 236 12.63 -22.97 14.97
C THR A 236 13.17 -22.56 16.34
N PHE A 237 13.07 -23.48 17.29
CA PHE A 237 13.70 -23.38 18.61
C PHE A 237 14.98 -24.22 18.61
N GLY A 238 16.14 -23.57 18.68
CA GLY A 238 17.45 -24.21 18.85
C GLY A 238 18.05 -23.92 20.21
N GLY A 239 19.03 -24.73 20.65
CA GLY A 239 19.72 -24.62 21.94
C GLY A 239 20.54 -23.32 22.11
N GLY A 240 19.86 -22.19 22.23
CA GLY A 240 20.41 -20.84 22.37
C GLY A 240 19.82 -19.80 21.41
N ASN A 241 19.22 -20.22 20.29
CA ASN A 241 18.66 -19.32 19.28
C ASN A 241 17.16 -19.60 19.08
N VAL A 242 16.35 -18.56 19.14
CA VAL A 242 14.91 -18.61 18.85
C VAL A 242 14.67 -17.78 17.60
N ASP A 243 14.40 -18.43 16.48
CA ASP A 243 14.02 -17.79 15.22
C ASP A 243 12.54 -18.08 14.97
N VAL A 244 11.68 -17.29 15.60
CA VAL A 244 10.23 -17.46 15.58
C VAL A 244 9.57 -16.13 15.29
N THR A 245 8.71 -16.13 14.27
CA THR A 245 7.83 -14.99 13.97
C THR A 245 6.53 -15.17 14.75
N ILE A 246 6.05 -14.10 15.40
CA ILE A 246 4.71 -14.05 16.02
C ILE A 246 3.89 -12.98 15.31
N GLY A 247 2.76 -13.38 14.76
CA GLY A 247 1.68 -12.51 14.30
C GLY A 247 0.53 -12.50 15.30
N GLY A 248 -0.11 -11.35 15.45
CA GLY A 248 -1.31 -11.19 16.27
C GLY A 248 -2.33 -10.31 15.55
N SER A 249 -3.58 -10.76 15.48
CA SER A 249 -4.69 -10.00 14.88
C SER A 249 -5.97 -10.11 15.70
N LEU A 250 -6.75 -9.04 15.74
CA LEU A 250 -8.03 -8.98 16.46
C LEU A 250 -9.17 -8.74 15.47
N ARG A 251 -9.91 -9.80 15.12
CA ARG A 251 -11.00 -9.74 14.14
C ARG A 251 -12.36 -9.48 14.78
N ARG A 252 -13.26 -8.86 14.02
CA ARG A 252 -14.67 -8.60 14.37
C ARG A 252 -15.60 -9.10 13.30
#